data_AF-A0A960JLR1-F1
#
_entry.id   AF-A0A960JLR1-F1
#
_cell.length_a   1.000
_cell.length_b   1.000
_cell.length_c   1.000
_cell.angle_alpha   90.00
_cell.angle_beta   90.00
_cell.angle_gamma   90.00
#
_symmetry.space_group_name_H-M   'P 1'
#
loop_
_entity.id
_entity.type
_entity.pdbx_description
1 polymer ?
#
loop_
_entity_poly.entity_id
_entity_poly.type
_entity_poly.pdbx_seq_one_letter_code
_entity_poly.pdbx_strand_id
1 'polypeptide(L)'
;GSPADGERYRRNPTYRARKQELTDHLVDAAERVLGPFREHIVHLETATPLSYERYTHGSGGTSYGYMHSPDQVGDNRPAFRTEIDGLWLVGANTVSGHGIAGAISGGVRCAGDILDRPVIAEIALGERLIDPAAVPPDPEHFDALEFSRGAKLRAKRAGTTESRRNRRALT
;
A
#
# COMPACT_ATOMS: atom_id res chain seq x y z
N GLY A 1 20.75 -8.45 -5.57
CA GLY A 1 19.74 -9.06 -4.69
C GLY A 1 18.60 -8.15 -4.32
N SER A 2 17.83 -7.74 -5.33
CA SER A 2 16.45 -7.25 -5.17
C SER A 2 15.44 -8.39 -5.38
N PRO A 3 14.22 -8.32 -4.79
CA PRO A 3 13.09 -9.15 -5.21
C PRO A 3 12.79 -9.08 -6.71
N ALA A 4 13.00 -7.93 -7.35
CA ALA A 4 12.82 -7.74 -8.78
C ALA A 4 13.81 -8.56 -9.61
N ASP A 5 15.01 -8.83 -9.06
CA ASP A 5 16.02 -9.70 -9.66
C ASP A 5 15.73 -11.20 -9.42
N GLY A 6 14.60 -11.54 -8.80
CA GLY A 6 14.23 -12.91 -8.45
C GLY A 6 14.98 -13.49 -7.24
N GLU A 7 15.81 -12.69 -6.55
CA GLU A 7 16.62 -13.17 -5.45
C GLU A 7 15.85 -13.32 -4.13
N ARG A 8 16.07 -14.45 -3.43
CA ARG A 8 15.46 -14.74 -2.12
C ARG A 8 16.25 -14.10 -0.96
N TYR A 9 16.23 -12.77 -0.88
CA TYR A 9 16.95 -11.99 0.15
C TYR A 9 16.52 -12.31 1.59
N ARG A 10 15.25 -12.71 1.85
CA ARG A 10 14.71 -12.89 3.21
C ARG A 10 15.45 -13.95 4.04
N ARG A 11 16.05 -14.95 3.39
CA ARG A 11 16.81 -16.03 4.03
C ARG A 11 18.32 -15.79 4.03
N ASN A 12 18.78 -14.69 3.41
CA ASN A 12 20.19 -14.35 3.37
C ASN A 12 20.68 -13.95 4.78
N PRO A 13 21.68 -14.64 5.36
CA PRO A 13 22.17 -14.35 6.70
C PRO A 13 22.74 -12.93 6.85
N THR A 14 23.50 -12.46 5.85
CA THR A 14 24.09 -11.11 5.84
C THR A 14 23.01 -10.03 5.86
N TYR A 15 21.96 -10.17 5.05
CA TYR A 15 20.82 -9.25 5.06
C TYR A 15 20.13 -9.24 6.44
N ARG A 16 19.91 -10.41 7.04
CA ARG A 16 19.27 -10.52 8.37
C ARG A 16 20.11 -9.86 9.46
N ALA A 17 21.42 -10.10 9.45
CA ALA A 17 22.35 -9.48 10.39
C ALA A 17 22.34 -7.95 10.25
N ARG A 18 22.46 -7.44 9.01
CA ARG A 18 22.43 -5.99 8.75
C ARG A 18 21.09 -5.35 9.13
N LYS A 19 19.98 -6.04 8.87
CA LYS A 19 18.64 -5.59 9.28
C LYS A 19 18.52 -5.52 10.81
N GLN A 20 19.06 -6.51 11.52
CA GLN A 20 19.05 -6.52 12.98
C GLN A 20 19.88 -5.37 13.55
N GLU A 21 21.11 -5.19 13.06
CA GLU A 21 21.99 -4.08 13.46
C GLU A 21 21.31 -2.70 13.29
N LEU A 22 20.68 -2.45 12.14
CA LEU A 22 19.93 -1.21 11.91
C LEU A 22 18.72 -1.06 12.83
N THR A 23 18.06 -2.18 13.18
CA THR A 23 16.94 -2.18 14.12
C THR A 23 17.41 -1.76 15.50
N ASP A 24 18.50 -2.38 15.98
CA ASP A 24 19.05 -2.10 17.29
C ASP A 24 19.51 -0.64 17.40
N HIS A 25 20.17 -0.11 16.38
CA HIS A 25 20.56 1.30 16.33
C HIS A 25 19.37 2.28 16.41
N LEU A 26 18.24 1.96 15.76
CA LEU A 26 17.04 2.80 15.82
C LEU A 26 16.38 2.75 17.21
N VAL A 27 16.36 1.57 17.85
CA VAL A 27 15.86 1.43 19.23
C VAL A 27 16.78 2.18 20.20
N ASP A 28 18.10 2.03 20.08
CA ASP A 28 19.07 2.75 20.91
C ASP A 28 18.89 4.28 20.77
N ALA A 29 18.72 4.77 19.54
CA ALA A 29 18.50 6.19 19.27
C ALA A 29 17.20 6.70 19.88
N ALA A 30 16.13 5.91 19.81
CA ALA A 30 14.86 6.25 20.44
C ALA A 30 14.96 6.25 21.97
N GLU A 31 15.66 5.28 22.60
CA GLU A 31 15.83 5.22 24.05
C GLU A 31 16.64 6.41 24.59
N ARG A 32 17.57 6.97 23.81
CA ARG A 32 18.28 8.21 24.17
C ARG A 32 17.35 9.42 24.33
N VAL A 33 16.21 9.44 23.62
CA VAL A 33 15.26 10.56 23.62
C VAL A 33 14.07 10.28 24.56
N LEU A 34 13.58 9.05 24.56
CA LEU A 34 12.33 8.67 25.23
C LEU A 34 12.56 8.00 26.61
N GLY A 35 13.81 7.68 26.96
CA GLY A 35 14.13 6.83 28.10
C GLY A 35 14.04 5.34 27.77
N PRO A 36 14.37 4.45 28.73
CA PRO A 36 14.35 3.01 28.51
C PRO A 36 12.92 2.50 28.28
N PHE A 37 12.69 1.82 27.16
CA PHE A 37 11.38 1.23 26.84
C PHE A 37 11.49 -0.16 26.22
N ARG A 38 12.70 -0.68 25.95
CA ARG A 38 12.90 -1.95 25.24
C ARG A 38 12.19 -3.14 25.87
N GLU A 39 12.13 -3.18 27.20
CA GLU A 39 11.42 -4.23 27.96
C GLU A 39 9.89 -4.22 27.77
N HIS A 40 9.34 -3.11 27.30
CA HIS A 40 7.91 -2.93 27.04
C HIS A 40 7.52 -3.21 25.58
N ILE A 41 8.48 -3.56 24.71
CA ILE A 41 8.22 -3.84 23.30
C ILE A 41 7.55 -5.21 23.16
N VAL A 42 6.26 -5.21 22.78
CA VAL A 42 5.49 -6.44 22.50
C VAL A 42 5.59 -6.92 21.05
N HIS A 43 5.93 -6.02 20.13
CA HIS A 43 6.11 -6.32 18.71
C HIS A 43 7.18 -5.40 18.11
N LEU A 44 8.12 -5.96 17.37
CA LEU A 44 9.19 -5.24 16.70
C LEU A 44 9.32 -5.75 15.27
N GLU A 45 9.08 -4.87 14.30
CA GLU A 45 9.27 -5.18 12.89
C GLU A 45 9.94 -4.01 12.17
N THR A 46 11.02 -4.32 11.48
CA THR A 46 11.75 -3.34 10.66
C THR A 46 11.46 -3.58 9.19
N ALA A 47 11.13 -2.53 8.45
CA ALA A 47 11.07 -2.57 6.99
C ALA A 47 12.38 -2.02 6.39
N THR A 48 12.82 -2.61 5.28
CA THR A 48 13.98 -2.15 4.50
C THR A 48 13.53 -1.81 3.08
N PRO A 49 14.35 -1.17 2.22
CA PRO A 49 14.02 -0.98 0.81
C PRO A 49 13.60 -2.29 0.12
N LEU A 50 14.32 -3.40 0.36
CA LEU A 50 13.92 -4.73 -0.14
C LEU A 50 12.55 -5.21 0.38
N SER A 51 12.13 -4.77 1.58
CA SER A 51 10.80 -5.05 2.11
C SER A 51 9.74 -4.24 1.36
N TYR A 52 10.01 -2.95 1.12
CA TYR A 52 9.14 -2.08 0.32
C TYR A 52 8.95 -2.63 -1.08
N GLU A 53 10.04 -2.90 -1.80
CA GLU A 53 10.01 -3.45 -3.15
C GLU A 53 9.20 -4.75 -3.23
N ARG A 54 9.33 -5.63 -2.23
CA ARG A 54 8.54 -6.86 -2.14
C ARG A 54 7.03 -6.58 -1.96
N TYR A 55 6.65 -5.58 -1.18
CA TYR A 55 5.25 -5.33 -0.83
C TYR A 55 4.53 -4.42 -1.82
N THR A 56 5.22 -3.43 -2.37
CA THR A 56 4.63 -2.40 -3.22
C THR A 56 4.99 -2.58 -4.68
N HIS A 57 5.93 -3.47 -5.00
CA HIS A 57 6.54 -3.59 -6.34
C HIS A 57 7.20 -2.29 -6.82
N GLY A 58 7.52 -1.37 -5.90
CA GLY A 58 8.26 -0.17 -6.20
C GLY A 58 9.72 -0.49 -6.48
N SER A 59 10.17 -0.22 -7.71
CA SER A 59 11.56 -0.44 -8.13
C SER A 59 12.55 0.23 -7.19
N GLY A 60 13.56 -0.51 -6.74
CA GLY A 60 14.57 0.00 -5.81
C GLY A 60 14.07 0.25 -4.38
N GLY A 61 12.82 -0.14 -4.07
CA GLY A 61 12.25 -0.03 -2.72
C GLY A 61 11.90 1.38 -2.29
N THR A 62 11.57 2.27 -3.23
CA THR A 62 11.18 3.65 -2.91
C THR A 62 9.83 3.69 -2.20
N SER A 63 9.71 4.56 -1.20
CA SER A 63 8.44 4.77 -0.47
C SER A 63 7.50 5.75 -1.18
N TYR A 64 8.05 6.62 -2.03
CA TYR A 64 7.33 7.72 -2.67
C TYR A 64 7.38 7.68 -4.21
N GLY A 65 7.83 6.57 -4.79
CA GLY A 65 7.88 6.46 -6.24
C GLY A 65 9.03 7.27 -6.85
N TYR A 66 8.74 8.06 -7.88
CA TYR A 66 9.72 8.97 -8.50
C TYR A 66 10.23 10.03 -7.53
N MET A 67 11.50 10.42 -7.73
CA MET A 67 12.15 11.45 -6.94
C MET A 67 11.33 12.75 -7.00
N HIS A 68 11.29 13.45 -5.87
CA HIS A 68 10.60 14.71 -5.75
C HIS A 68 11.63 15.85 -5.82
N SER A 69 11.91 16.31 -7.02
CA SER A 69 12.80 17.42 -7.33
C SER A 69 12.09 18.42 -8.24
N PRO A 70 12.57 19.68 -8.36
CA PRO A 70 11.98 20.65 -9.29
C PRO A 70 11.84 20.14 -10.73
N ASP A 71 12.77 19.30 -11.18
CA ASP A 71 12.76 18.69 -12.52
C ASP A 71 11.87 17.44 -12.61
N GLN A 72 11.32 16.95 -11.48
CA GLN A 72 10.45 15.78 -11.40
C GLN A 72 9.16 16.08 -10.62
N VAL A 73 8.50 17.18 -10.95
CA VAL A 73 7.18 17.59 -10.43
C VAL A 73 6.31 18.17 -11.54
N GLY A 74 4.99 18.23 -11.30
CA GLY A 74 4.03 18.77 -12.27
C GLY A 74 4.10 18.03 -13.60
N ASP A 75 4.08 18.78 -14.69
CA ASP A 75 4.07 18.25 -16.06
C ASP A 75 5.34 17.47 -16.44
N ASN A 76 6.39 17.53 -15.61
CA ASN A 76 7.58 16.68 -15.75
C ASN A 76 7.37 15.25 -15.21
N ARG A 77 6.17 14.92 -14.72
CA ARG A 77 5.76 13.56 -14.36
C ARG A 77 4.74 13.02 -15.35
N PRO A 78 4.63 11.69 -15.49
CA PRO A 78 3.62 11.08 -16.34
C PRO A 78 2.21 11.58 -16.05
N ALA A 79 1.50 11.96 -17.10
CA ALA A 79 0.06 12.22 -17.07
C ALA A 79 -0.71 10.91 -16.83
N PHE A 80 -2.02 11.00 -16.58
CA PHE A 80 -2.84 9.82 -16.34
C PHE A 80 -3.11 9.03 -17.62
N ARG A 81 -3.37 9.73 -18.74
CA ARG A 81 -3.61 9.10 -20.04
C ARG A 81 -2.29 8.58 -20.61
N THR A 82 -2.29 7.32 -21.04
CA THR A 82 -1.15 6.74 -21.75
C THR A 82 -1.32 6.84 -23.26
N GLU A 83 -0.28 6.49 -24.01
CA GLU A 83 -0.33 6.32 -25.47
C GLU A 83 -1.16 5.10 -25.92
N ILE A 84 -1.48 4.19 -24.99
CA ILE A 84 -2.29 3.01 -25.25
C ILE A 84 -3.76 3.35 -24.97
N ASP A 85 -4.60 3.26 -26.00
CA ASP A 85 -6.01 3.57 -25.88
C ASP A 85 -6.71 2.68 -24.84
N GLY A 86 -7.47 3.32 -23.95
CA GLY A 86 -8.16 2.67 -22.85
C GLY A 86 -7.29 2.35 -21.63
N LEU A 87 -5.97 2.59 -21.68
CA LEU A 87 -5.09 2.40 -20.54
C LEU A 87 -4.76 3.74 -19.87
N TRP A 88 -5.02 3.79 -18.56
CA TRP A 88 -4.80 4.96 -17.70
C TRP A 88 -3.95 4.56 -16.49
N LEU A 89 -3.15 5.49 -15.99
CA LEU A 89 -2.26 5.30 -14.85
C LEU A 89 -2.62 6.27 -13.73
N VAL A 90 -2.61 5.77 -12.50
CA VAL A 90 -2.85 6.56 -11.27
C VAL A 90 -1.86 6.15 -10.17
N GLY A 91 -1.75 6.98 -9.15
CA GLY A 91 -0.91 6.73 -7.97
C GLY A 91 0.34 7.61 -7.91
N ALA A 92 1.29 7.23 -7.04
CA ALA A 92 2.39 8.08 -6.57
C ALA A 92 3.40 8.53 -7.65
N ASN A 93 3.41 7.85 -8.81
CA ASN A 93 4.33 8.12 -9.92
C ASN A 93 3.74 9.05 -10.99
N THR A 94 2.52 9.54 -10.79
CA THR A 94 1.86 10.42 -11.76
C THR A 94 2.06 11.90 -11.45
N VAL A 95 1.57 12.77 -12.33
CA VAL A 95 1.50 14.24 -12.19
C VAL A 95 0.91 14.71 -10.85
N SER A 96 0.09 13.89 -10.19
CA SER A 96 -0.50 14.24 -8.89
C SER A 96 0.45 14.10 -7.70
N GLY A 97 1.67 13.63 -7.93
CA GLY A 97 2.66 13.47 -6.89
C GLY A 97 2.43 12.25 -6.02
N HIS A 98 3.19 12.18 -4.94
CA HIS A 98 3.29 11.00 -4.09
C HIS A 98 2.48 11.11 -2.79
N GLY A 99 2.45 10.02 -2.02
CA GLY A 99 1.73 9.97 -0.75
C GLY A 99 0.21 9.81 -0.93
N ILE A 100 -0.50 9.74 0.20
CA ILE A 100 -1.94 9.43 0.23
C ILE A 100 -2.73 10.51 -0.50
N ALA A 101 -2.46 11.80 -0.23
CA ALA A 101 -3.16 12.91 -0.86
C ALA A 101 -2.96 12.93 -2.38
N GLY A 102 -1.73 12.73 -2.86
CA GLY A 102 -1.42 12.67 -4.29
C GLY A 102 -2.09 11.48 -5.00
N ALA A 103 -2.08 10.30 -4.35
CA ALA A 103 -2.74 9.12 -4.89
C ALA A 103 -4.27 9.29 -4.98
N ILE A 104 -4.91 9.83 -3.94
CA ILE A 104 -6.36 10.05 -3.92
C ILE A 104 -6.75 11.10 -4.96
N SER A 105 -6.12 12.27 -4.92
CA SER A 105 -6.43 13.37 -5.85
C SER A 105 -6.15 12.97 -7.31
N GLY A 106 -5.09 12.22 -7.56
CA GLY A 106 -4.79 11.68 -8.89
C GLY A 106 -5.80 10.66 -9.38
N GLY A 107 -6.31 9.80 -8.50
CA GLY A 107 -7.41 8.88 -8.82
C GLY A 107 -8.68 9.64 -9.24
N VAL A 108 -9.06 10.66 -8.46
CA VAL A 108 -10.23 11.51 -8.76
C VAL A 108 -10.05 12.27 -10.06
N ARG A 109 -8.88 12.88 -10.28
CA ARG A 109 -8.59 13.64 -11.50
C ARG A 109 -8.58 12.74 -12.73
N CYS A 110 -7.95 11.57 -12.66
CA CYS A 110 -7.98 10.58 -13.74
C CYS A 110 -9.42 10.14 -14.06
N ALA A 111 -10.27 9.93 -13.04
CA ALA A 111 -11.68 9.61 -13.27
C ALA A 111 -12.42 10.78 -13.97
N GLY A 112 -12.11 12.02 -13.60
CA GLY A 112 -12.61 13.21 -14.29
C GLY A 112 -12.19 13.26 -15.76
N ASP A 113 -10.92 12.99 -16.07
CA ASP A 113 -10.41 12.94 -17.45
C ASP A 113 -11.07 11.84 -18.28
N ILE A 114 -11.38 10.68 -17.68
CA ILE A 114 -12.10 9.57 -18.34
C ILE A 114 -13.56 9.95 -18.61
N LEU A 115 -14.21 10.62 -17.66
CA LEU A 115 -15.63 10.96 -17.73
C LEU A 115 -15.92 12.28 -18.44
N ASP A 116 -14.88 13.03 -18.81
CA ASP A 116 -14.97 14.41 -19.30
C ASP A 116 -15.74 15.31 -18.31
N ARG A 117 -15.38 15.23 -17.02
CA ARG A 117 -16.06 15.93 -15.92
C ARG A 117 -15.08 16.57 -14.94
N PRO A 118 -15.42 17.74 -14.35
CA PRO A 118 -14.60 18.39 -13.34
C PRO A 118 -14.81 17.77 -11.95
N VAL A 119 -14.65 16.44 -11.81
CA VAL A 119 -15.03 15.66 -10.61
C VAL A 119 -14.38 16.17 -9.33
N ILE A 120 -13.14 16.65 -9.40
CA ILE A 120 -12.45 17.23 -8.23
C ILE A 120 -13.16 18.49 -7.72
N ALA A 121 -13.67 19.33 -8.63
CA ALA A 121 -14.39 20.55 -8.29
C ALA A 121 -15.80 20.24 -7.79
N GLU A 122 -16.48 19.27 -8.43
CA GLU A 122 -17.77 18.74 -7.97
C GLU A 122 -17.68 18.29 -6.49
N ILE A 123 -16.68 17.45 -6.15
CA ILE A 123 -16.46 17.01 -4.77
C ILE A 123 -16.19 18.20 -3.84
N ALA A 124 -15.33 19.14 -4.25
CA ALA A 124 -15.00 20.31 -3.44
C ALA A 124 -16.21 21.21 -3.16
N LEU A 125 -17.19 21.25 -4.08
CA LEU A 125 -18.45 21.98 -3.94
C LEU A 125 -19.53 21.18 -3.18
N GLY A 126 -19.22 19.96 -2.73
CA GLY A 126 -20.15 19.11 -1.99
C GLY A 126 -21.14 18.36 -2.88
N GLU A 127 -20.86 18.25 -4.19
CA GLU A 127 -21.65 17.45 -5.12
C GLU A 127 -21.65 15.98 -4.66
N ARG A 128 -22.84 15.37 -4.70
CA ARG A 128 -23.02 13.97 -4.34
C ARG A 128 -22.88 13.10 -5.59
N LEU A 129 -21.70 12.50 -5.77
CA LEU A 129 -21.39 11.70 -6.96
C LEU A 129 -22.11 10.33 -7.01
N ILE A 130 -22.42 9.76 -5.86
CA ILE A 130 -23.15 8.50 -5.73
C ILE A 130 -24.21 8.63 -4.65
N ASP A 131 -25.31 7.91 -4.79
CA ASP A 131 -26.29 7.77 -3.71
C ASP A 131 -25.67 6.95 -2.56
N PRO A 132 -25.56 7.49 -1.32
CA PRO A 132 -25.06 6.73 -0.18
C PRO A 132 -25.87 5.46 0.09
N ALA A 133 -27.17 5.46 -0.23
CA ALA A 133 -28.01 4.28 -0.08
C ALA A 133 -27.65 3.15 -1.08
N ALA A 134 -26.89 3.46 -2.13
CA ALA A 134 -26.37 2.46 -3.07
C ALA A 134 -25.11 1.75 -2.57
N VAL A 135 -24.46 2.24 -1.50
CA VAL A 135 -23.34 1.55 -0.87
C VAL A 135 -23.91 0.42 -0.02
N PRO A 136 -23.59 -0.86 -0.31
CA PRO A 136 -24.10 -1.97 0.48
C PRO A 136 -23.59 -1.86 1.93
N PRO A 137 -24.42 -2.19 2.94
CA PRO A 137 -23.98 -2.19 4.31
C PRO A 137 -22.88 -3.23 4.51
N ASP A 138 -22.01 -2.96 5.48
CA ASP A 138 -21.05 -3.95 5.94
C ASP A 138 -21.79 -5.21 6.43
N PRO A 139 -21.32 -6.41 6.06
CA PRO A 139 -21.93 -7.65 6.50
C PRO A 139 -21.73 -7.89 8.00
N GLU A 140 -22.55 -8.79 8.55
CA GLU A 140 -22.38 -9.26 9.93
C GLU A 140 -20.97 -9.84 10.13
N HIS A 141 -20.30 -9.39 11.18
CA HIS A 141 -18.88 -9.68 11.47
C HIS A 141 -17.88 -9.18 10.40
N PHE A 142 -18.08 -7.97 9.89
CA PHE A 142 -17.13 -7.32 8.99
C PHE A 142 -15.72 -7.24 9.60
N ASP A 143 -14.75 -7.77 8.84
CA ASP A 143 -13.33 -7.65 9.10
C ASP A 143 -12.66 -6.99 7.90
N ALA A 144 -12.17 -5.76 8.08
CA ALA A 144 -11.61 -4.97 7.00
C ALA A 144 -10.42 -5.67 6.31
N LEU A 145 -9.60 -6.43 7.06
CA LEU A 145 -8.45 -7.14 6.51
C LEU A 145 -8.90 -8.31 5.62
N GLU A 146 -9.94 -9.04 6.00
CA GLU A 146 -10.49 -10.11 5.19
C GLU A 146 -11.25 -9.57 3.97
N PHE A 147 -12.05 -8.52 4.13
CA PHE A 147 -12.81 -7.91 3.03
C PHE A 147 -11.92 -7.22 1.99
N SER A 148 -10.78 -6.66 2.41
CA SER A 148 -9.76 -6.13 1.51
C SER A 148 -9.11 -7.21 0.64
N ARG A 149 -9.26 -8.51 0.98
CA ARG A 149 -8.86 -9.60 0.09
C ARG A 149 -9.90 -9.75 -1.02
N GLY A 150 -9.48 -9.89 -2.27
CA GLY A 150 -10.40 -10.14 -3.39
C GLY A 150 -11.32 -11.36 -3.13
N ALA A 151 -12.56 -11.31 -3.63
CA ALA A 151 -13.62 -12.29 -3.35
C ALA A 151 -13.18 -13.76 -3.53
N LYS A 152 -12.38 -14.04 -4.56
CA LYS A 152 -11.79 -15.37 -4.82
C LYS A 152 -10.92 -15.88 -3.67
N LEU A 153 -10.13 -14.99 -3.06
CA LEU A 153 -9.24 -15.35 -1.96
C LEU A 153 -10.03 -15.59 -0.67
N ARG A 154 -11.06 -14.78 -0.41
CA ARG A 154 -11.99 -14.98 0.73
C ARG A 154 -12.69 -16.33 0.65
N ALA A 155 -13.26 -16.66 -0.51
CA ALA A 155 -13.94 -17.94 -0.74
C ALA A 155 -13.01 -19.15 -0.48
N LYS A 156 -11.77 -19.09 -0.96
CA LYS A 156 -10.78 -20.15 -0.74
C LYS A 156 -10.45 -20.34 0.76
N ARG A 157 -10.35 -19.25 1.52
CA ARG A 157 -10.01 -19.31 2.95
C ARG A 157 -11.19 -19.76 3.79
N ALA A 158 -12.41 -19.33 3.48
CA ALA A 158 -13.62 -19.83 4.13
C ALA A 158 -13.68 -21.36 4.09
N GLY A 159 -13.50 -21.97 2.90
CA GLY A 159 -13.47 -23.42 2.76
C GLY A 159 -12.30 -24.10 3.49
N THR A 160 -11.14 -23.43 3.61
CA THR A 160 -9.99 -23.95 4.36
C THR A 160 -10.23 -23.92 5.87
N THR A 161 -10.81 -22.83 6.38
CA THR A 161 -11.16 -22.66 7.80
C THR A 161 -12.24 -23.65 8.22
N GLU A 162 -13.27 -23.82 7.41
CA GLU A 162 -14.35 -24.79 7.63
C GLU A 162 -13.83 -26.24 7.61
N SER A 163 -12.97 -26.58 6.64
CA SER A 163 -12.30 -27.88 6.59
C SER A 163 -11.38 -28.17 7.77
N ARG A 164 -10.81 -27.13 8.41
CA ARG A 164 -10.00 -27.26 9.63
C ARG A 164 -10.86 -27.40 10.87
N ARG A 165 -11.99 -26.68 10.94
CA ARG A 165 -12.96 -26.74 12.04
C ARG A 165 -13.65 -28.11 12.09
N ASN A 166 -14.07 -28.65 10.95
CA ASN A 166 -14.68 -29.99 10.88
C ASN A 166 -13.70 -31.10 11.27
N ARG A 167 -12.42 -30.99 10.89
CA ARG A 167 -11.39 -31.95 11.33
C ARG A 167 -11.13 -31.94 12.82
N ARG A 168 -11.27 -30.78 13.48
CA ARG A 168 -11.12 -30.65 14.93
C ARG A 168 -12.34 -31.09 15.73
N ALA A 169 -13.51 -31.15 15.11
CA ALA A 169 -14.74 -31.62 15.76
C ALA A 169 -14.90 -33.16 15.70
N LEU A 170 -14.08 -33.83 14.88
CA LEU A 170 -14.03 -35.30 14.70
C LEU A 170 -12.93 -35.97 15.53
N THR A 171 -12.24 -35.23 16.39
CA THR A 171 -11.19 -35.67 17.33
C THR A 171 -11.52 -35.20 18.72
#